data_AF-A0A928XWE0-F1
#
_entry.id   AF-A0A928XWE0-F1
#
_cell.length_a   1.000
_cell.length_b   1.000
_cell.length_c   1.000
_cell.angle_alpha   90.00
_cell.angle_beta   90.00
_cell.angle_gamma   90.00
#
_symmetry.space_group_name_H-M   'P 1'
#
loop_
_entity.id
_entity.type
_entity.pdbx_description
1 polymer ?
#
loop_
_entity_poly.entity_id
_entity_poly.type
_entity_poly.pdbx_seq_one_letter_code
_entity_poly.pdbx_strand_id
1 'polypeptide(L)'
;MAHESPSPVPIPAPWRKSVAAILRKGVSAEILVTQRARNEFEARFPDAWAFERNTAMADAITQDSVLGRRITGMREPGEVWAFWFHFRSIKLYAKINLTPSGKLIIIYSAHVPLKGEENL
;
A
#
# COMPACT_ATOMS: atom_id res chain seq x y z
N MET A 1 20.70 -20.48 1.97
CA MET A 1 19.68 -20.64 0.91
C MET A 1 18.98 -19.30 0.75
N ALA A 2 19.12 -18.64 -0.38
CA ALA A 2 18.39 -17.39 -0.64
C ALA A 2 16.91 -17.75 -0.84
N HIS A 3 16.03 -17.23 0.02
CA HIS A 3 14.60 -17.30 -0.24
C HIS A 3 14.31 -16.37 -1.42
N GLU A 4 14.15 -16.93 -2.63
CA GLU A 4 13.55 -16.19 -3.73
C GLU A 4 12.18 -15.70 -3.27
N SER A 5 11.99 -14.38 -3.29
CA SER A 5 10.68 -13.82 -3.03
C SER A 5 9.79 -14.12 -4.23
N PRO A 6 8.53 -14.55 -4.01
CA PRO A 6 7.65 -14.94 -5.10
C PRO A 6 7.44 -13.76 -6.07
N SER A 7 7.39 -14.07 -7.37
CA SER A 7 7.13 -13.08 -8.41
C SER A 7 5.81 -12.35 -8.17
N PRO A 8 5.71 -11.06 -8.52
CA PRO A 8 4.47 -10.33 -8.44
C PRO A 8 3.39 -10.94 -9.33
N VAL A 9 2.14 -10.89 -8.84
CA VAL A 9 0.94 -11.38 -9.52
C VAL A 9 -0.12 -10.28 -9.55
N PRO A 10 -1.12 -10.37 -10.43
CA PRO A 10 -2.23 -9.42 -10.43
C PRO A 10 -2.93 -9.37 -9.06
N ILE A 11 -3.13 -8.17 -8.52
CA ILE A 11 -3.82 -8.01 -7.24
C ILE A 11 -5.34 -8.26 -7.46
N PRO A 12 -6.02 -9.05 -6.63
CA PRO A 12 -7.42 -9.41 -6.81
C PRO A 12 -8.34 -8.18 -6.91
N ALA A 13 -9.20 -8.16 -7.94
CA ALA A 13 -10.12 -7.04 -8.17
C ALA A 13 -11.02 -6.72 -6.96
N PRO A 14 -11.59 -7.69 -6.20
CA PRO A 14 -12.37 -7.38 -5.01
C PRO A 14 -11.57 -6.62 -3.96
N TRP A 15 -10.30 -7.00 -3.75
CA TRP A 15 -9.41 -6.33 -2.81
C TRP A 15 -9.09 -4.91 -3.29
N ARG A 16 -8.69 -4.75 -4.56
CA ARG A 16 -8.35 -3.44 -5.16
C ARG A 16 -9.50 -2.45 -5.03
N LYS A 17 -10.72 -2.88 -5.37
CA LYS A 17 -11.93 -2.05 -5.32
C LYS A 17 -12.24 -1.58 -3.90
N SER A 18 -12.20 -2.49 -2.92
CA SER A 18 -12.46 -2.15 -1.52
C SER A 18 -11.42 -1.17 -0.96
N VAL A 19 -10.13 -1.45 -1.18
CA VAL A 19 -9.06 -0.57 -0.69
C VAL A 19 -9.09 0.79 -1.38
N ALA A 20 -9.32 0.84 -2.69
CA ALA A 20 -9.42 2.11 -3.42
C ALA A 20 -10.62 2.95 -2.95
N ALA A 21 -11.76 2.32 -2.66
CA ALA A 21 -12.93 3.02 -2.12
C ALA A 21 -12.62 3.65 -0.76
N ILE A 22 -11.99 2.89 0.15
CA ILE A 22 -11.61 3.38 1.49
C ILE A 22 -10.60 4.54 1.37
N LEU A 23 -9.54 4.38 0.57
CA LEU A 23 -8.53 5.40 0.36
C LEU A 23 -9.12 6.70 -0.19
N ARG A 24 -10.01 6.62 -1.19
CA ARG A 24 -10.67 7.78 -1.81
C ARG A 24 -11.65 8.47 -0.87
N LYS A 25 -12.36 7.71 -0.04
CA LYS A 25 -13.27 8.28 0.96
C LYS A 25 -12.52 9.07 2.03
N GLY A 26 -11.30 8.65 2.36
CA GLY A 26 -10.40 9.41 3.22
C GLY A 26 -10.85 9.54 4.69
N VAL A 27 -11.79 8.71 5.14
CA VAL A 27 -12.29 8.77 6.53
C VAL A 27 -11.22 8.24 7.47
N SER A 28 -10.80 9.06 8.43
CA SER A 28 -9.73 8.75 9.38
C SER A 28 -9.99 7.47 10.21
N ALA A 29 -11.25 7.19 10.54
CA ALA A 29 -11.65 5.97 11.25
C ALA A 29 -11.51 4.68 10.41
N GLU A 30 -11.41 4.79 9.09
CA GLU A 30 -11.32 3.66 8.15
C GLU A 30 -9.89 3.45 7.63
N ILE A 31 -8.96 4.38 7.92
CA ILE A 31 -7.57 4.34 7.46
C ILE A 31 -6.63 4.49 8.65
N LEU A 32 -6.02 3.38 9.07
CA LEU A 32 -4.91 3.40 10.00
C LEU A 32 -3.59 3.48 9.23
N VAL A 33 -2.71 4.39 9.63
CA VAL A 33 -1.35 4.50 9.08
C VAL A 33 -0.40 4.23 10.23
N THR A 34 0.53 3.29 10.06
CA THR A 34 1.54 3.08 11.09
C THR A 34 2.40 4.34 11.24
N GLN A 35 2.90 4.60 12.45
CA GLN A 35 3.77 5.76 12.68
C GLN A 35 5.01 5.72 11.76
N ARG A 36 5.53 4.51 11.49
CA ARG A 36 6.65 4.31 10.57
C ARG A 36 6.29 4.75 9.15
N ALA A 37 5.19 4.24 8.58
CA ALA A 37 4.77 4.61 7.23
C ALA A 37 4.49 6.11 7.09
N ARG A 38 3.93 6.72 8.14
CA ARG A 38 3.73 8.17 8.20
C ARG A 38 5.06 8.91 8.13
N ASN A 39 5.97 8.60 9.06
CA ASN A 39 7.27 9.27 9.16
C ASN A 39 8.10 9.13 7.88
N GLU A 40 8.15 7.95 7.28
CA GLU A 40 8.92 7.72 6.05
C GLU A 40 8.36 8.51 4.86
N PHE A 41 7.03 8.61 4.75
CA PHE A 41 6.40 9.40 3.69
C PHE A 41 6.61 10.91 3.91
N GLU A 42 6.31 11.41 5.11
CA GLU A 42 6.43 12.84 5.46
C GLU A 42 7.89 13.32 5.40
N ALA A 43 8.86 12.49 5.79
CA ALA A 43 10.28 12.81 5.63
C ALA A 43 10.66 13.00 4.16
N ARG A 44 10.03 12.26 3.23
CA ARG A 44 10.31 12.36 1.80
C ARG A 44 9.55 13.50 1.12
N PHE A 45 8.34 13.79 1.58
CA PHE A 45 7.41 14.78 1.04
C PHE A 45 6.81 15.63 2.16
N PRO A 46 7.61 16.54 2.77
CA PRO A 46 7.21 17.29 3.96
C PRO A 46 6.07 18.28 3.70
N ASP A 47 5.84 18.64 2.45
CA ASP A 47 4.79 19.54 1.98
C ASP A 47 3.53 18.79 1.49
N ALA A 48 3.56 17.45 1.45
CA ALA A 48 2.44 16.65 0.98
C ALA A 48 1.44 16.38 2.10
N TRP A 49 0.16 16.48 1.79
CA TRP A 49 -0.91 16.15 2.73
C TRP A 49 -1.22 14.65 2.68
N ALA A 50 -1.69 14.09 3.78
CA ALA A 50 -1.98 12.65 3.88
C ALA A 50 -3.01 12.16 2.83
N PHE A 51 -3.95 13.00 2.43
CA PHE A 51 -4.93 12.65 1.41
C PHE A 51 -4.29 12.49 0.02
N GLU A 52 -3.25 13.25 -0.32
CA GLU A 52 -2.54 13.14 -1.60
C GLU A 52 -1.87 11.77 -1.74
N ARG A 53 -1.25 11.28 -0.65
CA ARG A 53 -0.72 9.92 -0.58
C ARG A 53 -1.82 8.88 -0.83
N ASN A 54 -2.95 9.03 -0.15
CA ASN A 54 -4.05 8.07 -0.26
C ASN A 54 -4.62 8.03 -1.69
N THR A 55 -4.79 9.20 -2.32
CA THR A 55 -5.21 9.32 -3.72
C THR A 55 -4.22 8.62 -4.65
N ALA A 56 -2.92 8.89 -4.51
CA ALA A 56 -1.89 8.26 -5.33
C ALA A 56 -1.87 6.72 -5.20
N MET A 57 -2.06 6.20 -3.99
CA MET A 57 -2.18 4.76 -3.76
C MET A 57 -3.45 4.20 -4.41
N ALA A 58 -4.59 4.88 -4.25
CA ALA A 58 -5.87 4.45 -4.83
C ALA A 58 -5.79 4.38 -6.36
N ASP A 59 -5.21 5.40 -6.99
CA ASP A 59 -5.10 5.46 -8.44
C ASP A 59 -4.21 4.34 -8.97
N ALA A 60 -3.07 4.07 -8.31
CA ALA A 60 -2.20 2.96 -8.65
C ALA A 60 -2.91 1.59 -8.59
N ILE A 61 -3.65 1.30 -7.52
CA ILE A 61 -4.33 0.00 -7.39
C ILE A 61 -5.59 -0.11 -8.26
N THR A 62 -6.14 0.99 -8.76
CA THR A 62 -7.26 0.91 -9.71
C THR A 62 -6.84 0.58 -11.13
N GLN A 63 -5.55 0.58 -11.45
CA GLN A 63 -5.05 0.14 -12.76
C GLN A 63 -5.28 -1.37 -12.93
N ASP A 64 -5.83 -1.77 -14.08
CA ASP A 64 -6.22 -3.17 -14.33
C ASP A 64 -5.03 -4.15 -14.34
N SER A 65 -3.83 -3.65 -14.61
CA SER A 65 -2.59 -4.42 -14.64
C SER A 65 -1.73 -4.27 -13.38
N VAL A 66 -2.27 -3.74 -12.28
CA VAL A 66 -1.46 -3.59 -11.07
C VAL A 66 -1.02 -4.96 -10.57
N LEU A 67 0.29 -5.14 -10.55
CA LEU A 67 0.92 -6.32 -9.99
C LEU A 67 1.34 -6.02 -8.55
N GLY A 68 1.32 -7.05 -7.72
CA GLY A 68 1.78 -6.97 -6.35
C GLY A 68 2.17 -8.32 -5.81
N ARG A 69 2.67 -8.30 -4.58
CA ARG A 69 3.01 -9.48 -3.82
C ARG A 69 2.08 -9.60 -2.63
N ARG A 70 1.44 -10.77 -2.49
CA ARG A 70 0.69 -11.09 -1.29
C ARG A 70 1.66 -11.29 -0.13
N ILE A 71 1.42 -10.61 0.98
CA ILE A 71 2.24 -10.72 2.19
C ILE A 71 1.48 -11.56 3.21
N THR A 72 2.14 -12.57 3.77
CA THR A 72 1.59 -13.46 4.80
C THR A 72 2.35 -13.27 6.12
N GLY A 73 1.79 -13.77 7.22
CA GLY A 73 2.44 -13.71 8.54
C GLY A 73 2.43 -12.33 9.21
N MET A 74 1.57 -11.42 8.76
CA MET A 74 1.35 -10.14 9.44
C MET A 74 0.57 -10.36 10.74
N ARG A 75 0.84 -9.52 11.76
CA ARG A 75 0.24 -9.64 13.09
C ARG A 75 -1.28 -9.43 13.04
N GLU A 76 -1.73 -8.39 12.36
CA GLU A 76 -3.14 -8.04 12.27
C GLU A 76 -3.85 -8.92 11.22
N PRO A 77 -5.08 -9.39 11.50
CA PRO A 77 -5.81 -10.22 10.56
C PRO A 77 -6.19 -9.42 9.31
N GLY A 78 -6.27 -10.12 8.18
CA GLY A 78 -6.73 -9.56 6.92
C GLY A 78 -5.89 -10.03 5.73
N GLU A 79 -6.12 -9.38 4.60
CA GLU A 79 -5.43 -9.66 3.36
C GLU A 79 -4.46 -8.53 3.04
N VAL A 80 -3.16 -8.86 2.96
CA VAL A 80 -2.09 -7.88 2.80
C VAL A 80 -1.45 -8.01 1.42
N TRP A 81 -1.33 -6.87 0.74
CA TRP A 81 -0.64 -6.77 -0.54
C TRP A 81 0.40 -5.65 -0.49
N ALA A 82 1.54 -5.92 -1.11
CA ALA A 82 2.56 -4.94 -1.40
C ALA A 82 2.61 -4.66 -2.91
N PHE A 83 2.81 -3.41 -3.28
CA PHE A 83 2.79 -2.98 -4.68
C PHE A 83 3.52 -1.65 -4.87
N TRP A 84 3.82 -1.32 -6.13
CA TRP A 84 4.40 -0.05 -6.51
C TRP A 84 3.31 0.99 -6.81
N PHE A 85 3.53 2.22 -6.36
CA PHE A 85 2.77 3.38 -6.78
C PHE A 85 3.72 4.54 -7.10
N HIS A 86 3.20 5.58 -7.75
CA HIS A 86 3.97 6.79 -8.03
C HIS A 86 3.34 7.98 -7.31
N PHE A 87 4.19 8.82 -6.72
CA PHE A 87 3.79 10.11 -6.18
C PHE A 87 4.80 11.16 -6.62
N ARG A 88 4.32 12.22 -7.28
CA ARG A 88 5.16 13.31 -7.83
C ARG A 88 6.36 12.77 -8.65
N SER A 89 6.07 11.81 -9.54
CA SER A 89 7.05 11.12 -10.40
C SER A 89 8.07 10.22 -9.68
N ILE A 90 7.92 10.01 -8.38
CA ILE A 90 8.78 9.11 -7.59
C ILE A 90 8.07 7.78 -7.41
N LYS A 91 8.76 6.69 -7.76
CA LYS A 91 8.31 5.31 -7.50
C LYS A 91 8.43 5.01 -6.00
N LEU A 92 7.35 4.55 -5.39
CA LEU A 92 7.23 4.26 -3.97
C LEU A 92 6.63 2.87 -3.74
N TYR A 93 7.08 2.23 -2.67
CA TYR A 93 6.58 0.98 -2.14
C TYR A 93 5.39 1.23 -1.20
N ALA A 94 4.29 0.54 -1.45
CA ALA A 94 3.15 0.47 -0.54
C ALA A 94 2.97 -0.95 0.00
N LYS A 95 2.53 -1.05 1.25
CA LYS A 95 2.04 -2.29 1.86
C LYS A 95 0.78 -2.00 2.64
N ILE A 96 -0.33 -2.60 2.22
CA ILE A 96 -1.66 -2.32 2.77
C ILE A 96 -2.32 -3.64 3.18
N ASN A 97 -2.94 -3.65 4.35
CA ASN A 97 -3.84 -4.70 4.81
C ASN A 97 -5.29 -4.23 4.70
N LEU A 98 -6.14 -5.08 4.13
CA LEU A 98 -7.59 -4.97 4.23
C LEU A 98 -8.09 -5.93 5.32
N THR A 99 -8.65 -5.37 6.39
CA THR A 99 -9.18 -6.18 7.49
C THR A 99 -10.34 -7.09 7.03
N PRO A 100 -10.65 -8.19 7.75
CA PRO A 100 -11.73 -9.11 7.37
C PRO A 100 -13.12 -8.44 7.27
N SER A 101 -13.32 -7.33 7.98
CA SER A 101 -14.55 -6.54 7.90
C SER A 101 -14.77 -5.87 6.55
N GLY A 102 -13.70 -5.68 5.76
CA GLY A 102 -13.71 -4.92 4.52
C GLY A 102 -13.93 -3.41 4.70
N LYS A 103 -13.89 -2.89 5.94
CA LYS A 103 -14.20 -1.48 6.26
C LYS A 103 -13.00 -0.67 6.75
N LEU A 104 -11.92 -1.34 7.13
CA LEU A 104 -10.72 -0.72 7.67
C LEU A 104 -9.51 -1.22 6.89
N ILE A 105 -8.62 -0.30 6.54
CA ILE A 105 -7.28 -0.62 6.03
C ILE A 105 -6.19 -0.18 6.99
N ILE A 106 -5.06 -0.89 6.94
CA ILE A 106 -3.82 -0.52 7.64
C ILE A 106 -2.73 -0.32 6.60
N ILE A 107 -2.16 0.89 6.53
CA ILE A 107 -1.02 1.23 5.69
C ILE A 107 0.25 1.01 6.51
N TYR A 108 0.99 -0.06 6.19
CA TYR A 108 2.24 -0.43 6.88
C TYR A 108 3.47 0.25 6.31
N SER A 109 3.45 0.57 5.02
CA SER A 109 4.59 1.15 4.29
C SER A 109 4.12 2.17 3.26
N ALA A 110 4.89 3.24 3.11
CA ALA A 110 4.70 4.30 2.12
C ALA A 110 6.03 5.03 1.87
N HIS A 111 7.01 4.34 1.28
CA HIS A 111 8.39 4.84 1.22
C HIS A 111 9.05 4.52 -0.12
N VAL A 112 10.23 5.10 -0.37
CA VAL A 112 11.06 4.71 -1.51
C VAL A 112 11.52 3.26 -1.39
N PRO A 113 11.82 2.55 -2.50
CA PRO A 113 12.34 1.19 -2.44
C PRO A 113 13.54 1.08 -1.49
N LEU A 114 13.46 0.18 -0.52
CA LEU A 114 14.61 -0.15 0.32
C LEU A 114 15.42 -1.27 -0.33
N LYS A 115 16.70 -1.38 0.06
CA LYS A 115 17.58 -2.45 -0.42
C LYS A 115 16.92 -3.82 -0.18
N GLY A 116 16.76 -4.61 -1.25
CA GLY A 116 16.09 -5.92 -1.22
C GLY A 116 14.59 -5.91 -1.54
N GLU A 117 13.97 -4.73 -1.70
CA GLU A 117 12.58 -4.60 -2.17
C GLU A 117 12.50 -4.25 -3.66
N GLU A 118 13.65 -4.17 -4.34
CA GLU A 118 13.79 -3.71 -5.72
C GLU A 118 12.98 -4.55 -6.74
N ASN A 119 12.77 -5.83 -6.43
CA ASN A 119 12.13 -6.82 -7.28
C ASN A 119 10.72 -7.19 -6.81
N LEU A 120 9.94 -6.18 -6.41
CA LEU A 120 8.49 -6.33 -6.35
C LEU A 120 7.95 -6.38 -7.77
#